data_AF-A0A6L5QF19-F1
#
_entry.id   AF-A0A6L5QF19-F1
#
_cell.length_a   1.000
_cell.length_b   1.000
_cell.length_c   1.000
_cell.angle_alpha   90.00
_cell.angle_beta   90.00
_cell.angle_gamma   90.00
#
_symmetry.space_group_name_H-M   'P 1'
#
loop_
_entity.id
_entity.type
_entity.pdbx_description
1 polymer ?
#
loop_
_entity_poly.entity_id
_entity_poly.type
_entity_poly.pdbx_seq_one_letter_code
_entity_poly.pdbx_strand_id
1 'polypeptide(L)' 'MHVHVRGPGGEAKIWLEPEVRLASYRGIPPKTLRELLRLVREQRSLFVYCWKDYFDE' A
#
# COMPACT_ATOMS: atom_id res chain seq x y z
N MET A 1 2.95 0.84 10.40
CA MET A 1 2.98 -0.22 9.37
C MET A 1 2.63 0.32 7.97
N HIS A 2 3.39 -0.06 6.94
CA HIS A 2 3.19 0.39 5.56
C HIS A 2 3.62 -0.67 4.53
N VAL A 3 3.13 -0.54 3.31
CA VAL A 3 3.53 -1.36 2.16
C VAL A 3 4.12 -0.50 1.05
N HIS A 4 5.10 -1.06 0.34
CA HIS A 4 5.68 -0.46 -0.86
C HIS A 4 5.17 -1.22 -2.09
N VAL A 5 4.60 -0.50 -3.04
CA VAL A 5 4.22 -1.01 -4.36
C VAL A 5 5.25 -0.53 -5.36
N ARG A 6 5.90 -1.44 -6.09
CA ARG A 6 6.84 -1.13 -7.16
C ARG A 6 6.36 -1.75 -8.48
N GLY A 7 6.44 -0.99 -9.55
CA GLY A 7 6.13 -1.44 -10.90
C GLY A 7 7.10 -0.88 -11.93
N PRO A 8 6.97 -1.27 -13.22
CA PRO A 8 7.93 -0.92 -14.26
C PRO A 8 8.17 0.59 -14.45
N GLY A 9 7.20 1.43 -14.09
CA GLY A 9 7.25 2.89 -14.29
C GLY A 9 7.25 3.71 -13.01
N GLY A 10 7.25 3.11 -11.82
CA GLY A 10 7.12 3.88 -10.59
C GLY A 10 6.94 3.08 -9.32
N GLU A 11 6.79 3.82 -8.22
CA GLU A 11 6.59 3.28 -6.89
C GLU A 11 5.59 4.10 -6.08
N ALA A 12 4.96 3.46 -5.09
CA ALA A 12 4.11 4.09 -4.09
C ALA A 12 4.37 3.50 -2.71
N LYS A 13 4.32 4.35 -1.70
CA LYS A 13 4.32 3.98 -0.29
C LYS A 13 2.94 4.26 0.30
N ILE A 14 2.32 3.25 0.89
CA ILE A 14 0.96 3.32 1.43
C ILE A 14 0.99 2.92 2.90
N TRP A 15 0.53 3.80 3.78
CA TRP A 15 0.29 3.50 5.19
C TRP A 15 -0.91 2.57 5.33
N LEU A 16 -0.81 1.57 6.21
CA LEU A 16 -1.93 0.66 6.54
C LEU A 16 -2.67 1.08 7.82
N GLU A 17 -2.02 1.83 8.69
CA GLU A 17 -2.54 2.27 9.99
C GLU A 17 -2.14 3.73 10.28
N PRO A 18 -2.95 4.49 11.03
CA PRO A 18 -4.28 4.12 11.58
C PRO A 18 -5.37 3.98 10.51
N GLU A 19 -5.11 4.45 9.29
CA GLU A 19 -6.00 4.34 8.14
C GLU A 19 -5.19 4.25 6.84
N VAL A 20 -5.79 3.68 5.79
CA VAL A 20 -5.11 3.52 4.50
C VAL A 20 -4.95 4.86 3.80
N ARG A 21 -3.71 5.34 3.75
CA ARG A 21 -3.33 6.63 3.15
C ARG A 21 -2.08 6.51 2.31
N LEU A 22 -2.05 7.29 1.23
CA LEU A 22 -0.84 7.44 0.43
C LEU A 22 0.17 8.30 1.16
N ALA A 23 1.40 7.79 1.34
CA ALA A 23 2.50 8.54 1.92
C ALA A 23 3.29 9.29 0.83
N SER A 24 3.60 8.59 -0.24
CA SER A 24 4.33 9.12 -1.39
C SER A 24 4.10 8.24 -2.61
N TYR A 25 4.28 8.81 -3.80
CA TYR A 25 4.32 8.06 -5.05
C TYR A 25 5.16 8.80 -6.09
N ARG A 26 5.71 8.05 -7.03
CA ARG A 26 6.45 8.58 -8.18
C ARG A 26 6.19 7.71 -9.40
N GLY A 27 5.91 8.33 -10.54
CA GLY A 27 5.80 7.63 -11.83
C GLY A 27 4.56 6.74 -12.01
N ILE A 28 3.73 6.59 -10.97
CA ILE A 28 2.47 5.83 -11.05
C ILE A 28 1.35 6.74 -11.57
N PRO A 29 0.61 6.35 -12.63
CA PRO A 29 -0.52 7.12 -13.13
C PRO A 29 -1.62 7.29 -12.07
N PRO A 30 -2.31 8.44 -12.01
CA PRO A 30 -3.34 8.69 -11.00
C PRO A 30 -4.48 7.65 -10.98
N LYS A 31 -4.83 7.05 -12.14
CA LYS A 31 -5.84 5.99 -12.21
C LYS A 31 -5.39 4.74 -11.45
N THR A 32 -4.18 4.25 -11.75
CA THR A 32 -3.57 3.10 -11.08
C THR A 32 -3.38 3.36 -9.60
N LEU A 33 -3.00 4.58 -9.21
CA LEU A 33 -2.86 4.97 -7.82
C LEU A 33 -4.19 4.86 -7.04
N ARG A 34 -5.32 5.25 -7.66
CA ARG A 34 -6.66 5.09 -7.06
C ARG A 34 -7.04 3.61 -6.92
N GLU A 35 -6.74 2.81 -7.92
CA GLU A 35 -7.00 1.35 -7.89
C GLU A 35 -6.17 0.67 -6.80
N LEU A 36 -4.89 1.04 -6.65
CA LEU A 36 -4.03 0.55 -5.58
C LEU A 36 -4.59 0.92 -4.20
N LEU A 37 -4.94 2.19 -3.98
CA LEU A 37 -5.50 2.62 -2.69
C LEU A 37 -6.84 1.94 -2.38
N ARG A 38 -7.67 1.68 -3.40
CA ARG A 38 -8.90 0.92 -3.25
C ARG A 38 -8.61 -0.52 -2.82
N LEU A 39 -7.72 -1.21 -3.53
CA LEU A 39 -7.37 -2.61 -3.24
C LEU A 39 -6.75 -2.75 -1.84
N VAL A 40 -5.84 -1.85 -1.45
CA VAL A 40 -5.23 -1.86 -0.11
C VAL A 40 -6.26 -1.57 0.98
N ARG A 41 -7.29 -0.75 0.71
CA ARG A 41 -8.41 -0.54 1.64
C ARG A 41 -9.28 -1.78 1.79
N GLU A 42 -9.69 -2.37 0.67
CA GLU A 42 -10.55 -3.56 0.65
C GLU A 42 -9.87 -4.76 1.33
N GLN A 43 -8.55 -4.89 1.18
CA GLN A 43 -7.77 -6.01 1.72
C GLN A 43 -6.91 -5.60 2.94
N ARG A 44 -7.24 -4.51 3.62
CA ARG A 44 -6.41 -3.94 4.70
C ARG A 44 -6.02 -4.98 5.75
N SER A 45 -6.98 -5.78 6.22
CA SER A 45 -6.75 -6.79 7.26
C SER A 45 -5.75 -7.85 6.83
N LEU A 46 -5.78 -8.27 5.57
CA LEU A 46 -4.82 -9.24 5.03
C LEU A 46 -3.42 -8.65 4.97
N PHE A 47 -3.27 -7.42 4.46
CA PHE A 47 -1.96 -6.75 4.44
C PHE A 47 -1.40 -6.50 5.83
N VAL A 48 -2.24 -6.15 6.80
CA VAL A 48 -1.86 -6.01 8.22
C VAL A 48 -1.35 -7.34 8.77
N TYR A 49 -2.10 -8.41 8.55
CA TYR A 49 -1.74 -9.76 9.02
C TYR A 49 -0.41 -10.21 8.42
N CYS A 50 -0.25 -10.16 7.10
CA CYS A 50 0.99 -10.57 6.44
C CYS A 50 2.20 -9.72 6.83
N TRP A 51 1.99 -8.42 7.11
CA TRP A 51 3.08 -7.57 7.58
C TRP A 51 3.54 -8.01 8.98
N LYS A 52 2.61 -8.21 9.91
CA LYS A 52 2.91 -8.69 11.27
C LYS A 52 3.59 -10.05 11.26
N ASP A 53 3.05 -10.98 10.47
CA ASP A 53 3.63 -12.31 10.25
C ASP A 53 5.05 -12.25 9.68
N TYR A 54 5.30 -11.36 8.72
CA TYR A 54 6.63 -11.21 8.12
C TYR A 54 7.66 -10.55 9.05
N PHE A 55 7.24 -9.59 9.86
CA PHE A 55 8.12 -8.84 10.76
C PHE A 55 8.18 -9.40 12.19
N ASP A 56 7.57 -10.57 12.44
CA ASP A 56 7.45 -11.22 13.76
C ASP A 56 6.95 -10.25 14.87
N GLU A 57 5.94 -9.42 14.55
CA GLU A 57 5.29 -8.45 15.48
C GLU A 57 3.89 -8.86 15.95
#